data_AF-A0A972ZM60-F1
#
_entry.id   AF-A0A972ZM60-F1
#
_cell.length_a   1.000
_cell.length_b   1.000
_cell.length_c   1.000
_cell.angle_alpha   90.00
_cell.angle_beta   90.00
_cell.angle_gamma   90.00
#
_symmetry.space_group_name_H-M   'P 1'
#
loop_
_entity.id
_entity.type
_entity.pdbx_description
1 polymer ?
#
loop_
_entity_poly.entity_id
_entity_poly.type
_entity_poly.pdbx_seq_one_letter_code
_entity_poly.pdbx_strand_id
1 'polypeptide(L)'
;MPEQKHVLQMTGKIVALRLVFTVLIGVFGALIADSSMLAAKTKPVIDKPAEIARIEAYLNSVRSVEAGFLQISSGGRVAEGKLYLQKPKQLRLDYRPPATVQIYANGYWLAFIDTELEEISQVPLSSTPAGILVRERVALSGDVTVTRIEKRNDQIRVHLVQTKEPEGGKLVMSFSDRPLKLQNWIVTDAQGIQTQVSLINAKFNHRIDDKFFLYDEDLFENSGSP
;
A
#
# COMPACT_ATOMS: atom_id res chain seq x y z
N MET A 1 -45.29 -3.67 15.20
CA MET A 1 -44.25 -3.59 16.25
C MET A 1 -44.61 -4.63 17.32
N PRO A 2 -43.68 -5.44 17.84
CA PRO A 2 -42.42 -5.89 17.24
C PRO A 2 -42.12 -7.39 17.47
N GLU A 3 -41.19 -7.95 16.68
CA GLU A 3 -40.10 -8.74 17.29
C GLU A 3 -38.82 -8.47 16.48
N GLN A 4 -37.96 -7.63 17.05
CA GLN A 4 -36.58 -7.46 16.62
C GLN A 4 -35.75 -8.59 17.23
N LYS A 5 -35.03 -9.36 16.42
CA LYS A 5 -33.95 -10.22 16.89
C LYS A 5 -32.74 -10.15 15.96
N HIS A 6 -31.65 -9.69 16.57
CA HIS A 6 -30.24 -9.83 16.18
C HIS A 6 -29.68 -8.97 15.06
N VAL A 7 -29.48 -7.69 15.42
CA VAL A 7 -28.31 -6.90 15.01
C VAL A 7 -27.06 -7.60 15.57
N LEU A 8 -26.28 -8.24 14.71
CA LEU A 8 -24.94 -8.72 15.06
C LEU A 8 -23.99 -7.52 15.06
N GLN A 9 -23.57 -7.12 16.26
CA GLN A 9 -22.46 -6.20 16.45
C GLN A 9 -21.19 -6.84 15.91
N MET A 10 -20.72 -6.43 14.73
CA MET A 10 -19.34 -6.69 14.31
C MET A 10 -18.43 -5.68 15.00
N THR A 11 -18.09 -5.99 16.24
CA THR A 11 -17.03 -5.33 17.00
C THR A 11 -15.70 -5.60 16.29
N GLY A 12 -14.98 -4.52 15.99
CA GLY A 12 -13.68 -4.54 15.33
C GLY A 12 -12.71 -5.50 16.00
N LYS A 13 -12.29 -6.52 15.25
CA LYS A 13 -11.02 -7.22 15.44
C LYS A 13 -10.27 -7.08 14.14
N ILE A 14 -9.36 -6.12 14.10
CA ILE A 14 -8.30 -6.07 13.09
C ILE A 14 -7.54 -7.39 13.26
N VAL A 15 -7.66 -8.28 12.28
CA VAL A 15 -6.83 -9.49 12.19
C VAL A 15 -5.41 -8.99 11.97
N ALA A 16 -4.64 -8.95 13.05
CA ALA A 16 -3.22 -8.67 13.00
C ALA A 16 -2.54 -9.86 12.30
N LEU A 17 -2.09 -9.65 11.06
CA LEU A 17 -1.22 -10.57 10.34
C LEU A 17 0.06 -10.73 11.16
N ARG A 18 0.18 -11.86 11.86
CA ARG A 18 1.35 -12.21 12.68
C ARG A 18 2.44 -12.76 11.78
N LEU A 19 3.33 -11.88 11.30
CA LEU A 19 4.68 -12.32 10.93
C LEU A 19 5.46 -12.55 12.22
N VAL A 20 5.57 -13.83 12.59
CA VAL A 20 6.34 -14.30 13.75
C VAL A 20 7.83 -14.05 13.52
N PHE A 21 8.45 -13.15 14.28
CA PHE A 21 9.88 -13.22 14.60
C PHE A 21 10.14 -12.85 16.07
N THR A 22 10.89 -13.73 16.71
CA THR A 22 11.05 -13.92 18.14
C THR A 22 11.76 -12.77 18.86
N VAL A 23 11.29 -12.53 20.09
CA VAL A 23 11.74 -11.62 21.15
C VAL A 23 13.20 -11.85 21.58
N LEU A 24 13.93 -10.76 21.87
CA LEU A 24 14.94 -10.74 22.93
C LEU A 24 14.82 -9.45 23.74
N ILE A 25 14.47 -9.64 25.02
CA ILE A 25 14.29 -8.63 26.07
C ILE A 25 15.67 -8.18 26.56
N GLY A 26 15.88 -6.87 26.59
CA GLY A 26 16.96 -6.22 27.34
C GLY A 26 16.37 -5.12 28.22
N VAL A 27 16.20 -5.43 29.51
CA VAL A 27 15.76 -4.50 30.55
C VAL A 27 16.91 -3.53 30.86
N PHE A 28 16.68 -2.23 30.77
CA PHE A 28 17.46 -1.24 31.51
C PHE A 28 16.57 -0.04 31.87
N GLY A 29 16.51 0.27 33.16
CA GLY A 29 15.64 1.30 33.72
C GLY A 29 16.25 2.70 33.72
N ALA A 30 15.39 3.70 33.96
CA ALA A 30 15.57 4.82 34.88
C ALA A 30 14.46 5.86 34.67
N LEU A 31 13.91 6.35 35.77
CA LEU A 31 13.01 7.50 35.84
C LEU A 31 13.72 8.79 35.40
N ILE A 32 13.16 9.52 34.44
CA ILE A 32 13.38 10.96 34.28
C ILE A 32 12.01 11.60 34.02
N ALA A 33 11.67 12.60 34.83
CA ALA A 33 10.48 13.42 34.67
C ALA A 33 10.62 14.31 33.42
N ASP A 34 9.68 14.23 32.49
CA ASP A 34 9.67 15.11 31.32
C ASP A 34 8.51 16.11 31.41
N SER A 35 8.89 17.39 31.44
CA SER A 35 7.98 18.52 31.38
C SER A 35 7.39 18.59 29.98
N SER A 36 6.09 18.31 29.82
CA SER A 36 5.43 18.42 28.53
C SER A 36 5.30 19.89 28.14
N MET A 37 6.27 20.42 27.39
CA MET A 37 6.02 21.55 26.51
C MET A 37 4.98 21.09 25.49
N LEU A 38 3.80 21.74 25.49
CA LEU A 38 2.85 21.67 24.39
C LEU A 38 3.50 22.27 23.15
N ALA A 39 4.26 21.46 22.42
CA ALA A 39 4.65 21.76 21.06
C ALA A 39 3.37 21.78 20.22
N ALA A 40 2.89 22.98 19.89
CA ALA A 40 1.84 23.15 18.90
C ALA A 40 2.28 22.40 17.63
N LYS A 41 1.55 21.34 17.27
CA LYS A 41 1.73 20.63 15.99
C LYS A 41 1.30 21.56 14.86
N THR A 42 2.15 22.50 14.48
CA THR A 42 2.00 23.25 13.23
C THR A 42 2.06 22.23 12.11
N LYS A 43 0.91 21.91 11.50
CA LYS A 43 0.88 21.09 10.28
C LYS A 43 1.77 21.80 9.26
N PRO A 44 2.83 21.15 8.72
CA PRO A 44 3.64 21.78 7.70
C PRO A 44 2.74 22.08 6.51
N VAL A 45 2.61 23.37 6.18
CA VAL A 45 1.98 23.79 4.93
C VAL A 45 3.00 23.49 3.84
N ILE A 46 2.73 22.46 3.03
CA ILE A 46 3.56 22.15 1.87
C ILE A 46 3.16 23.10 0.74
N ASP A 47 3.91 24.20 0.61
CA ASP A 47 3.70 25.20 -0.44
C ASP A 47 4.37 24.78 -1.76
N LYS A 48 3.81 23.75 -2.41
CA LYS A 48 4.23 23.25 -3.73
C LYS A 48 3.04 22.85 -4.62
N PRO A 49 2.08 23.78 -4.85
CA PRO A 49 0.86 23.46 -5.58
C PRO A 49 1.12 23.03 -7.03
N ALA A 50 2.14 23.59 -7.69
CA ALA A 50 2.49 23.25 -9.06
C ALA A 50 3.00 21.80 -9.19
N GLU A 51 3.89 21.35 -8.29
CA GLU A 51 4.38 19.98 -8.28
C GLU A 51 3.27 18.98 -7.98
N ILE A 52 2.40 19.29 -7.01
CA ILE A 52 1.25 18.44 -6.67
C ILE A 52 0.35 18.26 -7.89
N ALA A 53 -0.07 19.36 -8.53
CA ALA A 53 -0.94 19.31 -9.70
C ALA A 53 -0.31 18.52 -10.86
N ARG A 54 1.00 18.65 -11.06
CA ARG A 54 1.73 17.91 -12.09
C ARG A 54 1.79 16.41 -11.80
N ILE A 55 2.02 16.01 -10.54
CA ILE A 55 2.01 14.60 -10.12
C ILE A 55 0.60 14.02 -10.25
N GLU A 56 -0.44 14.74 -9.82
CA GLU A 56 -1.83 14.33 -9.98
C GLU A 56 -2.19 14.15 -11.45
N ALA A 57 -1.84 15.11 -12.31
CA ALA A 57 -2.09 15.01 -13.75
C ALA A 57 -1.43 13.76 -14.37
N TYR A 58 -0.18 13.48 -13.99
CA TYR A 58 0.51 12.27 -14.41
C TYR A 58 -0.16 10.99 -13.89
N LEU A 59 -0.45 10.90 -12.58
CA LEU A 59 -1.07 9.71 -12.01
C LEU A 59 -2.46 9.46 -12.61
N ASN A 60 -3.20 10.51 -12.96
CA ASN A 60 -4.50 10.42 -13.61
C ASN A 60 -4.44 10.07 -15.10
N SER A 61 -3.34 10.37 -15.79
CA SER A 61 -3.15 9.96 -17.18
C SER A 61 -2.71 8.49 -17.31
N VAL A 62 -2.16 7.91 -16.24
CA VAL A 62 -1.83 6.48 -16.15
C VAL A 62 -3.10 5.69 -15.82
N ARG A 63 -3.60 4.93 -16.79
CA ARG A 63 -4.76 4.03 -16.70
C ARG A 63 -4.39 2.57 -16.51
N SER A 64 -3.27 2.13 -17.07
CA SER A 64 -2.75 0.78 -16.87
C SER A 64 -1.23 0.78 -16.74
N VAL A 65 -0.71 -0.22 -16.02
CA VAL A 65 0.73 -0.49 -15.88
C VAL A 65 0.95 -1.99 -15.95
N GLU A 66 1.87 -2.43 -16.82
CA GLU A 66 2.47 -3.76 -16.77
C GLU A 66 3.97 -3.59 -16.55
N ALA A 67 4.51 -4.26 -15.55
CA ALA A 67 5.92 -4.18 -15.23
C ALA A 67 6.43 -5.49 -14.65
N GLY A 68 7.75 -5.71 -14.73
CA GLY A 68 8.41 -6.48 -13.68
C GLY A 68 8.48 -5.63 -12.41
N PHE A 69 8.59 -6.26 -11.25
CA PHE A 69 8.89 -5.52 -10.02
C PHE A 69 10.04 -6.15 -9.24
N LEU A 70 10.75 -5.31 -8.49
CA LEU A 70 11.68 -5.69 -7.44
C LEU A 70 11.18 -5.14 -6.12
N GLN A 71 10.92 -6.02 -5.17
CA GLN A 71 10.56 -5.68 -3.81
C GLN A 71 11.77 -5.80 -2.89
N ILE A 72 11.92 -4.83 -1.99
CA ILE A 72 12.88 -4.87 -0.90
C ILE A 72 12.11 -4.66 0.41
N SER A 73 12.23 -5.59 1.35
CA SER A 73 11.66 -5.45 2.70
C SER A 73 12.63 -4.74 3.65
N SER A 74 12.13 -4.34 4.83
CA SER A 74 12.93 -3.71 5.89
C SER A 74 14.13 -4.55 6.34
N GLY A 75 14.03 -5.88 6.27
CA GLY A 75 15.12 -6.81 6.57
C GLY A 75 16.11 -7.03 5.42
N GLY A 76 15.99 -6.30 4.31
CA GLY A 76 16.84 -6.43 3.12
C GLY A 76 16.51 -7.64 2.24
N ARG A 77 15.46 -8.41 2.56
CA ARG A 77 15.02 -9.52 1.70
C ARG A 77 14.49 -8.96 0.38
N VAL A 78 14.93 -9.56 -0.70
CA VAL A 78 14.56 -9.20 -2.06
C VAL A 78 13.58 -10.22 -2.60
N ALA A 79 12.52 -9.74 -3.24
CA ALA A 79 11.62 -10.57 -4.02
C ALA A 79 11.34 -9.89 -5.37
N GLU A 80 10.99 -10.65 -6.38
CA GLU A 80 10.68 -10.12 -7.70
C GLU A 80 9.45 -10.77 -8.29
N GLY A 81 8.88 -10.13 -9.31
CA GLY A 81 7.62 -10.59 -9.85
C GLY A 81 7.10 -9.81 -11.04
N LYS A 82 5.83 -10.03 -11.34
CA LYS A 82 5.06 -9.28 -12.33
C LYS A 82 4.02 -8.43 -11.64
N LEU A 83 3.85 -7.21 -12.14
CA LEU A 83 2.85 -6.27 -11.69
C LEU A 83 1.93 -5.92 -12.84
N TYR A 84 0.63 -6.02 -12.57
CA TYR A 84 -0.44 -5.51 -13.41
C TYR A 84 -1.26 -4.53 -12.59
N LEU A 85 -1.53 -3.36 -13.16
CA LEU A 85 -2.41 -2.36 -12.56
C LEU A 85 -3.36 -1.89 -13.64
N GLN A 86 -4.65 -1.86 -13.33
CA GLN A 86 -5.66 -1.29 -14.19
C GLN A 86 -6.63 -0.44 -13.37
N LYS A 87 -6.79 0.81 -13.78
CA LYS A 87 -7.72 1.72 -13.12
C LYS A 87 -9.13 1.57 -13.70
N PRO A 88 -10.17 1.62 -12.86
CA PRO A 88 -10.09 1.75 -11.41
C PRO A 88 -9.88 0.40 -10.69
N LYS A 89 -9.35 0.46 -9.47
CA LYS A 89 -9.42 -0.54 -8.40
C LYS A 89 -8.65 -1.85 -8.59
N GLN A 90 -8.11 -2.14 -9.77
CA GLN A 90 -7.48 -3.42 -10.06
C GLN A 90 -5.95 -3.35 -9.95
N LEU A 91 -5.40 -4.30 -9.21
CA LEU A 91 -3.96 -4.54 -9.08
C LEU A 91 -3.74 -6.04 -8.95
N ARG A 92 -2.66 -6.52 -9.54
CA ARG A 92 -2.12 -7.85 -9.30
C ARG A 92 -0.59 -7.79 -9.17
N LEU A 93 -0.05 -8.40 -8.12
CA LEU A 93 1.36 -8.72 -8.01
C LEU A 93 1.50 -10.24 -7.97
N ASP A 94 2.21 -10.81 -8.94
CA ASP A 94 2.62 -12.21 -8.93
C ASP A 94 4.09 -12.30 -8.55
N TYR A 95 4.38 -12.90 -7.40
CA TYR A 95 5.76 -13.15 -7.01
C TYR A 95 6.31 -14.34 -7.78
N ARG A 96 7.60 -14.27 -8.12
CA ARG A 96 8.32 -15.41 -8.73
C ARG A 96 8.86 -16.35 -7.64
N PRO A 97 9.04 -17.64 -7.97
CA PRO A 97 9.68 -18.60 -7.08
C PRO A 97 11.02 -18.07 -6.51
N PRO A 98 11.35 -18.38 -5.26
CA PRO A 98 10.68 -19.37 -4.40
C PRO A 98 9.41 -18.86 -3.71
N ALA A 99 9.05 -17.59 -3.85
CA ALA A 99 7.77 -17.11 -3.31
C ALA A 99 6.59 -17.61 -4.15
N THR A 100 5.53 -18.02 -3.45
CA THR A 100 4.27 -18.58 -3.98
C THR A 100 3.08 -17.64 -3.77
N VAL A 101 3.37 -16.37 -3.50
CA VAL A 101 2.38 -15.36 -3.13
C VAL A 101 1.86 -14.64 -4.37
N GLN A 102 0.55 -14.42 -4.41
CA GLN A 102 -0.12 -13.49 -5.31
C GLN A 102 -0.89 -12.46 -4.49
N ILE A 103 -0.90 -11.21 -4.95
CA ILE A 103 -1.63 -10.13 -4.29
C ILE A 103 -2.60 -9.51 -5.28
N TYR A 104 -3.87 -9.40 -4.91
CA TYR A 104 -4.92 -8.79 -5.73
C TYR A 104 -5.54 -7.61 -5.01
N ALA A 105 -5.82 -6.52 -5.73
CA ALA A 105 -6.75 -5.49 -5.27
C ALA A 105 -8.02 -5.51 -6.14
N ASN A 106 -9.18 -5.51 -5.51
CA ASN A 106 -10.50 -5.46 -6.17
C ASN A 106 -11.31 -4.19 -5.83
N GLY A 107 -10.64 -3.20 -5.23
CA GLY A 107 -11.24 -1.91 -4.85
C GLY A 107 -11.85 -1.84 -3.46
N TYR A 108 -12.07 -2.98 -2.82
CA TYR A 108 -12.49 -3.07 -1.42
C TYR A 108 -11.41 -3.72 -0.58
N TRP A 109 -10.84 -4.83 -1.09
CA TRP A 109 -9.87 -5.65 -0.40
C TRP A 109 -8.54 -5.67 -1.14
N LEU A 110 -7.48 -5.83 -0.37
CA LEU A 110 -6.21 -6.36 -0.82
C LEU A 110 -6.14 -7.81 -0.33
N ALA A 111 -6.24 -8.76 -1.26
CA ALA A 111 -6.17 -10.18 -0.99
C ALA A 111 -4.75 -10.68 -1.21
N PHE A 112 -4.22 -11.45 -0.25
CA PHE A 112 -2.94 -12.14 -0.33
C PHE A 112 -3.25 -13.63 -0.40
N ILE A 113 -2.82 -14.27 -1.48
CA ILE A 113 -3.02 -15.69 -1.75
C ILE A 113 -1.66 -16.34 -1.66
N ASP A 114 -1.47 -17.21 -0.68
CA ASP A 114 -0.28 -18.05 -0.56
C ASP A 114 -0.64 -19.47 -0.97
N THR A 115 -0.14 -19.90 -2.13
CA THR A 115 -0.46 -21.24 -2.66
C THR A 115 0.36 -22.35 -2.02
N GLU A 116 1.42 -22.03 -1.27
CA GLU A 116 2.18 -23.03 -0.49
C GLU A 116 1.46 -23.34 0.83
N LEU A 117 0.88 -22.31 1.45
CA LEU A 117 0.14 -22.44 2.70
C LEU A 117 -1.36 -22.72 2.50
N GLU A 118 -1.84 -22.70 1.26
CA GLU A 118 -3.27 -22.80 0.92
C GLU A 118 -4.12 -21.79 1.70
N GLU A 119 -3.64 -20.55 1.80
CA GLU A 119 -4.27 -19.49 2.59
C GLU A 119 -4.62 -18.27 1.73
N ILE A 120 -5.82 -17.72 1.98
CA ILE A 120 -6.22 -16.40 1.49
C ILE A 120 -6.44 -15.50 2.71
N SER A 121 -5.71 -14.37 2.75
CA SER A 121 -5.91 -13.33 3.75
C SER A 121 -6.29 -12.01 3.09
N GLN A 122 -7.15 -11.22 3.74
CA GLN A 122 -7.67 -9.98 3.18
C GLN A 122 -7.54 -8.83 4.17
N VAL A 123 -7.15 -7.66 3.66
CA VAL A 123 -7.18 -6.39 4.40
C VAL A 123 -7.93 -5.32 3.62
N PRO A 124 -8.65 -4.39 4.26
CA PRO A 124 -9.34 -3.33 3.55
C PRO A 124 -8.34 -2.49 2.75
N LEU A 125 -8.54 -2.32 1.45
CA LEU A 125 -7.67 -1.49 0.62
C LEU A 125 -7.60 -0.05 1.14
N SER A 126 -8.69 0.43 1.72
CA SER A 126 -8.83 1.77 2.32
C SER A 126 -7.94 1.99 3.55
N SER A 127 -7.47 0.93 4.23
CA SER A 127 -6.53 1.09 5.35
C SER A 127 -5.08 1.23 4.87
N THR A 128 -4.83 1.10 3.57
CA THR A 128 -3.48 1.20 2.99
C THR A 128 -3.29 2.55 2.28
N PRO A 129 -2.23 3.31 2.60
CA PRO A 129 -1.87 4.51 1.81
C PRO A 129 -1.65 4.22 0.32
N ALA A 130 -1.21 3.00 -0.02
CA ALA A 130 -0.99 2.54 -1.40
C ALA A 130 -2.27 2.45 -2.24
N GLY A 131 -3.45 2.37 -1.62
CA GLY A 131 -4.73 2.34 -2.33
C GLY A 131 -4.96 3.53 -3.26
N ILE A 132 -4.25 4.65 -3.06
CA ILE A 132 -4.28 5.79 -3.98
C ILE A 132 -3.83 5.45 -5.41
N LEU A 133 -2.92 4.48 -5.57
CA LEU A 133 -2.35 4.10 -6.87
C LEU A 133 -3.38 3.51 -7.83
N VAL A 134 -4.45 2.90 -7.31
CA VAL A 134 -5.50 2.24 -8.10
C VAL A 134 -6.78 3.05 -8.20
N ARG A 135 -6.86 4.26 -7.61
CA ARG A 135 -8.07 5.10 -7.69
C ARG A 135 -8.37 5.53 -9.12
N GLU A 136 -9.66 5.62 -9.45
CA GLU A 136 -10.14 6.16 -10.73
C GLU A 136 -9.59 7.58 -10.99
N ARG A 137 -9.67 8.41 -9.94
CA ARG A 137 -9.12 9.75 -9.88
C ARG A 137 -8.23 9.87 -8.65
N VAL A 138 -6.98 10.23 -8.89
CA VAL A 138 -5.97 10.51 -7.86
C VAL A 138 -6.01 11.98 -7.52
N ALA A 139 -6.22 12.27 -6.24
CA ALA A 139 -6.00 13.57 -5.63
C ALA A 139 -5.08 13.38 -4.42
N LEU A 140 -4.03 14.19 -4.32
CA LEU A 140 -3.05 14.21 -3.23
C LEU A 140 -3.53 15.14 -2.09
N SER A 141 -4.85 15.17 -1.89
CA SER A 141 -5.55 15.96 -0.88
C SER A 141 -6.82 15.20 -0.45
N GLY A 142 -7.49 15.66 0.62
CA GLY A 142 -8.68 15.00 1.15
C GLY A 142 -8.30 13.78 1.99
N ASP A 143 -8.42 12.57 1.44
CA ASP A 143 -8.14 11.31 2.16
C ASP A 143 -6.67 11.13 2.54
N VAL A 144 -5.77 11.73 1.75
CA VAL A 144 -4.34 11.75 2.01
C VAL A 144 -3.85 13.17 2.20
N THR A 145 -2.77 13.31 2.96
CA THR A 145 -2.06 14.58 3.17
C THR A 145 -0.64 14.45 2.66
N VAL A 146 -0.22 15.38 1.80
CA VAL A 146 1.20 15.52 1.41
C VAL A 146 1.97 16.09 2.59
N THR A 147 2.95 15.33 3.09
CA THR A 147 3.79 15.74 4.24
C THR A 147 5.15 16.27 3.80
N ARG A 148 5.61 15.93 2.60
CA ARG A 148 6.86 16.41 2.03
C ARG A 148 6.91 16.19 0.53
N ILE A 149 7.54 17.10 -0.20
CA ILE A 149 7.99 16.88 -1.58
C ILE A 149 9.47 17.21 -1.67
N GLU A 150 10.25 16.23 -2.09
CA GLU A 150 11.69 16.34 -2.32
C GLU A 150 11.96 16.36 -3.82
N LYS A 151 12.87 17.23 -4.27
CA LYS A 151 13.32 17.30 -5.67
C LYS A 151 14.84 17.39 -5.70
N ARG A 152 15.51 16.34 -6.18
CA ARG A 152 16.97 16.24 -6.29
C ARG A 152 17.35 15.31 -7.43
N ASN A 153 18.44 15.61 -8.14
CA ASN A 153 19.05 14.72 -9.16
C ASN A 153 18.03 14.14 -10.18
N ASP A 154 17.21 15.01 -10.78
CA ASP A 154 16.14 14.62 -11.71
C ASP A 154 15.16 13.58 -11.16
N GLN A 155 15.00 13.54 -9.83
CA GLN A 155 14.02 12.74 -9.12
C GLN A 155 13.10 13.64 -8.28
N ILE A 156 11.81 13.32 -8.28
CA ILE A 156 10.81 13.89 -7.37
C ILE A 156 10.32 12.78 -6.45
N ARG A 157 10.29 13.04 -5.14
CA ARG A 157 9.65 12.17 -4.15
C ARG A 157 8.50 12.90 -3.48
N VAL A 158 7.35 12.26 -3.39
CA VAL A 158 6.19 12.77 -2.65
C VAL A 158 5.88 11.83 -1.50
N HIS A 159 5.81 12.41 -0.30
CA HIS A 159 5.51 11.70 0.94
C HIS A 159 4.06 11.99 1.31
N LEU A 160 3.32 10.92 1.58
CA LEU A 160 1.89 10.92 1.85
C LEU A 160 1.62 10.14 3.15
N VAL A 161 0.60 10.59 3.86
CA VAL A 161 -0.02 9.85 4.98
C VAL A 161 -1.53 9.88 4.79
N GLN A 162 -2.26 9.00 5.47
CA GLN A 162 -3.71 9.11 5.54
C GLN A 162 -4.09 10.34 6.39
N THR A 163 -5.01 11.17 5.90
CA THR A 163 -5.41 12.42 6.59
C THR A 163 -6.11 12.12 7.92
N LYS A 164 -6.95 11.07 7.93
CA LYS A 164 -7.72 10.67 9.13
C LYS A 164 -6.86 9.92 10.14
N GLU A 165 -5.84 9.20 9.68
CA GLU A 165 -4.98 8.37 10.53
C GLU A 165 -3.51 8.48 10.08
N PRO A 166 -2.82 9.60 10.37
CA PRO A 166 -1.44 9.82 9.90
C PRO A 166 -0.41 8.80 10.38
N GLU A 167 -0.68 8.14 11.52
CA GLU A 167 0.16 7.09 12.10
C GLU A 167 -0.17 5.69 11.54
N GLY A 168 -1.26 5.55 10.77
CA GLY A 168 -1.71 4.27 10.19
C GLY A 168 -0.87 3.81 8.98
N GLY A 169 0.13 4.59 8.60
CA GLY A 169 1.09 4.25 7.57
C GLY A 169 1.50 5.43 6.69
N LYS A 170 2.59 5.24 5.96
CA LYS A 170 3.21 6.24 5.08
C LYS A 170 3.36 5.68 3.67
N LEU A 171 3.20 6.53 2.67
CA LEU A 171 3.51 6.22 1.28
C LEU A 171 4.51 7.24 0.75
N VAL A 172 5.60 6.77 0.16
CA VAL A 172 6.52 7.61 -0.60
C VAL A 172 6.53 7.13 -2.04
N MET A 173 6.19 8.00 -2.99
CA MET A 173 6.30 7.69 -4.42
C MET A 173 7.48 8.45 -5.02
N SER A 174 8.31 7.76 -5.80
CA SER A 174 9.45 8.36 -6.49
C SER A 174 9.23 8.38 -8.00
N PHE A 175 9.52 9.52 -8.61
CA PHE A 175 9.37 9.76 -10.05
C PHE A 175 10.68 10.25 -10.65
N SER A 176 11.00 9.85 -11.88
CA SER A 176 11.91 10.66 -12.70
C SER A 176 11.25 12.00 -12.99
N ASP A 177 12.00 13.10 -13.04
CA ASP A 177 11.44 14.43 -13.24
C ASP A 177 11.17 14.72 -14.72
N ARG A 178 12.07 14.32 -15.63
CA ARG A 178 11.99 14.69 -17.06
C ARG A 178 12.32 13.49 -17.96
N PRO A 179 11.33 12.80 -18.55
CA PRO A 179 9.88 12.98 -18.35
C PRO A 179 9.44 12.55 -16.93
N LEU A 180 8.28 13.06 -16.49
CA LEU A 180 7.67 12.63 -15.23
C LEU A 180 7.22 11.17 -15.37
N LYS A 181 7.82 10.25 -14.61
CA LYS A 181 7.49 8.82 -14.69
C LYS A 181 7.66 8.16 -13.33
N LEU A 182 6.63 7.43 -12.87
CA LEU A 182 6.70 6.65 -11.63
C LEU A 182 7.76 5.56 -11.76
N GLN A 183 8.67 5.51 -10.80
CA GLN A 183 9.78 4.54 -10.75
C GLN A 183 9.59 3.51 -9.64
N ASN A 184 9.17 3.96 -8.46
CA ASN A 184 8.97 3.11 -7.31
C ASN A 184 8.00 3.77 -6.33
N TRP A 185 7.53 2.96 -5.39
CA TRP A 185 6.94 3.46 -4.16
C TRP A 185 7.42 2.66 -2.95
N ILE A 186 7.30 3.29 -1.79
CA ILE A 186 7.63 2.72 -0.49
C ILE A 186 6.38 2.86 0.38
N VAL A 187 5.93 1.75 0.94
CA VAL A 187 4.89 1.72 1.98
C VAL A 187 5.58 1.44 3.31
N THR A 188 5.22 2.21 4.32
CA THR A 188 5.55 1.93 5.72
C THR A 188 4.23 1.72 6.46
N ASP A 189 4.06 0.58 7.13
CA ASP A 189 2.87 0.31 7.94
C ASP A 189 2.94 0.97 9.32
N ALA A 190 1.90 0.78 10.14
CA ALA A 190 1.80 1.34 11.50
C ALA A 190 2.86 0.79 12.46
N GLN A 191 3.44 -0.37 12.16
CA GLN A 191 4.51 -1.03 12.91
C GLN A 191 5.90 -0.54 12.47
N GLY A 192 5.99 0.30 11.43
CA GLY A 192 7.24 0.80 10.89
C GLY A 192 7.90 -0.15 9.88
N ILE A 193 7.24 -1.23 9.48
CA ILE A 193 7.76 -2.16 8.48
C ILE A 193 7.69 -1.49 7.12
N GLN A 194 8.85 -1.40 6.46
CA GLN A 194 8.99 -0.77 5.16
C GLN A 194 9.03 -1.81 4.04
N THR A 195 8.23 -1.59 3.00
CA THR A 195 8.24 -2.35 1.76
C THR A 195 8.41 -1.40 0.58
N GLN A 196 9.50 -1.53 -0.15
CA GLN A 196 9.73 -0.80 -1.40
C GLN A 196 9.37 -1.69 -2.59
N VAL A 197 8.63 -1.16 -3.55
CA VAL A 197 8.35 -1.81 -4.85
C VAL A 197 8.91 -0.92 -5.96
N SER A 198 9.85 -1.47 -6.73
CA SER A 198 10.49 -0.79 -7.85
C SER A 198 10.00 -1.36 -9.17
N LEU A 199 9.61 -0.52 -10.11
CA LEU A 199 9.10 -0.92 -11.42
C LEU A 199 10.24 -1.16 -12.41
N ILE A 200 10.22 -2.32 -13.07
CA ILE A 200 11.21 -2.74 -14.06
C ILE A 200 10.53 -2.87 -15.42
N ASN A 201 11.10 -2.22 -16.44
CA ASN A 201 10.60 -2.28 -17.83
C ASN A 201 9.10 -1.95 -17.97
N ALA A 202 8.62 -0.98 -17.19
CA ALA A 202 7.20 -0.67 -17.11
C ALA A 202 6.64 -0.09 -18.42
N LYS A 203 5.56 -0.73 -18.89
CA LYS A 203 4.69 -0.31 -19.99
C LYS A 203 3.45 0.33 -19.40
N PHE A 204 3.08 1.50 -19.92
CA PHE A 204 1.95 2.29 -19.42
C PHE A 204 0.90 2.41 -20.51
N ASN A 205 -0.37 2.43 -20.11
CA ASN A 205 -1.52 2.73 -20.97
C ASN A 205 -1.70 1.79 -22.18
N HIS A 206 -1.28 0.53 -22.08
CA HIS A 206 -1.67 -0.52 -23.03
C HIS A 206 -2.79 -1.38 -22.44
N ARG A 207 -3.45 -2.15 -23.31
CA ARG A 207 -4.52 -3.06 -22.91
C ARG A 207 -3.95 -4.23 -22.09
N ILE A 208 -4.54 -4.48 -20.92
CA ILE A 208 -4.33 -5.67 -20.11
C ILE A 208 -5.64 -6.47 -20.16
N ASP A 209 -5.54 -7.80 -20.22
CA ASP A 209 -6.72 -8.67 -20.23
C ASP A 209 -7.33 -8.72 -18.82
N ASP A 210 -8.64 -8.53 -18.70
CA ASP A 210 -9.32 -8.48 -17.41
C ASP A 210 -9.16 -9.77 -16.61
N LYS A 211 -8.89 -10.90 -17.27
CA LYS A 211 -8.61 -12.19 -16.61
C LYS A 211 -7.41 -12.14 -15.68
N PHE A 212 -6.48 -11.21 -15.88
CA PHE A 212 -5.34 -11.05 -14.98
C PHE A 212 -5.79 -10.61 -13.59
N PHE A 213 -6.94 -9.97 -13.44
CA PHE A 213 -7.41 -9.41 -12.16
C PHE A 213 -8.44 -10.30 -11.45
N LEU A 214 -8.72 -11.48 -12.01
CA LEU A 214 -9.64 -12.46 -11.42
C LEU A 214 -8.83 -13.51 -10.66
N TYR A 215 -9.30 -13.84 -9.47
CA TYR A 215 -8.86 -15.01 -8.70
C TYR A 215 -10.10 -15.72 -8.15
N ASP A 216 -9.97 -17.01 -7.88
CA ASP A 216 -11.01 -17.78 -7.21
C ASP A 216 -10.96 -17.47 -5.71
N GLU A 217 -12.01 -16.87 -5.18
CA GLU A 217 -12.10 -16.54 -3.75
C GLU A 217 -12.21 -17.81 -2.89
N ASP A 218 -12.68 -18.92 -3.47
CA ASP A 218 -12.92 -20.20 -2.79
C ASP A 218 -11.82 -21.23 -3.13
N LEU A 219 -10.66 -20.76 -3.62
CA LEU A 219 -9.57 -21.58 -4.17
C LEU A 219 -9.16 -22.75 -3.26
N PHE A 220 -9.26 -22.57 -1.94
CA PHE A 220 -8.89 -23.56 -0.93
C PHE A 220 -10.08 -24.05 -0.08
N GLU A 221 -11.31 -23.58 -0.31
CA GLU A 221 -12.47 -24.06 0.44
C GLU A 221 -12.93 -25.45 -0.03
N ASN A 222 -12.63 -25.80 -1.29
CA ASN A 222 -13.01 -27.08 -1.91
C ASN A 222 -11.95 -28.20 -1.80
N SER A 223 -10.77 -27.95 -1.22
CA SER A 223 -9.75 -28.99 -1.01
C SER A 223 -10.06 -29.93 0.16
N GLY A 224 -11.12 -29.64 0.94
CA GLY A 224 -11.51 -30.36 2.15
C GLY A 224 -12.80 -31.19 2.07
N SER A 225 -13.41 -31.40 0.90
CA SER A 225 -14.60 -32.28 0.78
C SER A 225 -14.21 -33.69 0.33
N PRO A 226 -14.33 -34.72 1.20
CA PRO A 226 -14.14 -36.12 0.84
C PRO A 226 -15.28 -36.69 -0.02
#